data_AF-A0A7J4QPZ5-F1
#
_entry.id   AF-A0A7J4QPZ5-F1
#
_cell.length_a   1.000
_cell.length_b   1.000
_cell.length_c   1.000
_cell.angle_alpha   90.00
_cell.angle_beta   90.00
_cell.angle_gamma   90.00
#
_symmetry.space_group_name_H-M   'P 1'
#
loop_
_entity.id
_entity.type
_entity.pdbx_description
1 polymer ?
#
loop_
_entity_poly.entity_id
_entity_poly.type
_entity_poly.pdbx_seq_one_letter_code
_entity_poly.pdbx_strand_id
1 'polypeptide(L)'
;MRTKATLLVMLFLLSLMAPITPGVHAQEVEDIVILDTAVNPANNHTYYLLSESSWTVAAEVARGLDGFLVTIDDETENQWLFDTFASYDNTSRHLWTGLYDEDNDGAYRWHNGAPFYYRNWGADQPSASDDEGYVHIASTNMGNIMPGTWNDLENDPQYFPVYGVVEVGPGADYSLRFADEGDRIEIEHNEALNISDSISLSAWIYPFHDEGIQFITMKGDYGWGMYLNAGTLAYSSEYSLSQHPTANTTVPVETWSHVEVEVIEGVGGEFRLNGMPAGIISAEQAKIPIGDFGSNDCFTSGDDCDELFIASMGAGCDCNYFMGMLDNISIGTGMSNLSDEPTLVSHWNFHEGEGMLTNDDASNATGTLFGADWVMPDGTIVAQVIQINNDEEIEGISANAGDNLLFFADLDEMTKELFFNLFPTQFKDEEITINIYFGHNRIPSSWDNDGSIEALWGYAFEEFTWPDAGPWWVLLVPETDIQDYTMVVSWDVADPPPSEDEMTELNNGIPVTGQTIDVGRQAEFEDRVLYYYVDVEENLSSLTVSTYSGTGNIDIGLSWGTVPDPFDFWF
;
A
#
# COMPACT_ATOMS: atom_id res chain seq x y z
N MET A 1 -61.22 36.82 -12.45
CA MET A 1 -60.93 35.91 -11.31
C MET A 1 -61.04 34.42 -11.66
N ARG A 2 -61.86 33.97 -12.63
CA ARG A 2 -61.99 32.53 -12.97
C ARG A 2 -60.88 31.94 -13.87
N THR A 3 -60.10 32.75 -14.58
CA THR A 3 -59.03 32.30 -15.49
C THR A 3 -57.66 32.10 -14.83
N LYS A 4 -57.40 32.74 -13.68
CA LYS A 4 -56.14 32.56 -12.94
C LYS A 4 -56.15 31.30 -12.07
N ALA A 5 -57.30 30.93 -11.51
CA ALA A 5 -57.46 29.71 -10.73
C ALA A 5 -57.35 28.43 -11.59
N THR A 6 -57.82 28.48 -12.84
CA THR A 6 -57.71 27.34 -13.78
C THR A 6 -56.29 27.13 -14.27
N LEU A 7 -55.49 28.19 -14.44
CA LEU A 7 -54.08 28.09 -14.80
C LEU A 7 -53.24 27.51 -13.65
N LEU A 8 -53.51 27.92 -12.41
CA LEU A 8 -52.82 27.41 -11.21
C LEU A 8 -53.13 25.94 -10.94
N VAL A 9 -54.38 25.51 -11.15
CA VAL A 9 -54.77 24.09 -11.00
C VAL A 9 -54.15 23.23 -12.11
N MET A 10 -54.02 23.75 -13.34
CA MET A 10 -53.30 23.04 -14.42
C MET A 10 -51.79 22.93 -14.14
N LEU A 11 -51.16 24.00 -13.63
CA LEU A 11 -49.74 23.97 -13.24
C LEU A 11 -49.48 22.99 -12.09
N PHE A 12 -50.40 22.90 -11.13
CA PHE A 12 -50.32 21.93 -10.03
C PHE A 12 -50.57 20.49 -10.47
N LEU A 13 -51.39 20.26 -11.50
CA LEU A 13 -51.60 18.94 -12.11
C LEU A 13 -50.42 18.50 -12.99
N LEU A 14 -49.74 19.45 -13.65
CA LEU A 14 -48.51 19.18 -14.41
C LEU A 14 -47.30 18.92 -13.50
N SER A 15 -47.27 19.48 -12.29
CA SER A 15 -46.22 19.18 -11.30
C SER A 15 -46.41 17.86 -10.55
N LEU A 16 -47.54 17.17 -10.74
CA LEU A 16 -47.84 15.86 -10.15
C LEU A 16 -47.62 14.70 -11.13
N MET A 17 -47.22 14.97 -12.38
CA MET A 17 -46.72 13.95 -13.29
C MET A 17 -45.24 13.72 -12.99
N ALA A 18 -44.94 12.84 -12.04
CA ALA A 18 -43.60 12.29 -11.91
C ALA A 18 -43.23 11.61 -13.25
N PRO A 19 -42.01 11.80 -13.78
CA PRO A 19 -41.54 10.95 -14.86
C PRO A 19 -41.61 9.50 -14.35
N ILE A 20 -42.36 8.64 -15.05
CA ILE A 20 -42.21 7.20 -14.92
C ILE A 20 -40.86 6.91 -15.56
N THR A 21 -39.79 7.05 -14.78
CA THR A 21 -38.54 6.40 -15.10
C THR A 21 -38.82 4.90 -15.02
N PRO A 22 -38.37 4.09 -15.99
CA PRO A 22 -38.25 2.67 -15.71
C PRO A 22 -37.40 2.55 -14.45
N GLY A 23 -37.88 1.78 -13.47
CA GLY A 23 -37.11 1.54 -12.25
C GLY A 23 -35.73 1.09 -12.67
N VAL A 24 -34.71 1.85 -12.27
CA VAL A 24 -33.37 1.31 -12.19
C VAL A 24 -33.51 0.20 -11.16
N HIS A 25 -33.47 -1.04 -11.64
CA HIS A 25 -33.09 -2.14 -10.76
C HIS A 25 -31.72 -1.72 -10.22
N ALA A 26 -31.63 -1.46 -8.92
CA ALA A 26 -30.36 -1.66 -8.25
C ALA A 26 -30.00 -3.11 -8.56
N GLN A 27 -28.95 -3.30 -9.35
CA GLN A 27 -28.33 -4.59 -9.48
C GLN A 27 -27.87 -4.93 -8.06
N GLU A 28 -28.48 -5.95 -7.46
CA GLU A 28 -27.93 -6.54 -6.23
C GLU A 28 -26.47 -6.82 -6.55
N VAL A 29 -25.55 -6.19 -5.82
CA VAL A 29 -24.13 -6.58 -5.87
C VAL A 29 -24.14 -8.02 -5.41
N GLU A 30 -23.87 -8.93 -6.34
CA GLU A 30 -23.76 -10.35 -6.02
C GLU A 30 -22.56 -10.48 -5.07
N ASP A 31 -22.78 -10.98 -3.86
CA ASP A 31 -21.70 -11.17 -2.88
C ASP A 31 -20.63 -12.06 -3.51
N ILE A 32 -19.45 -11.51 -3.79
CA ILE A 32 -18.32 -12.28 -4.32
C ILE A 32 -17.81 -13.20 -3.22
N VAL A 33 -17.72 -14.49 -3.54
CA VAL A 33 -17.28 -15.53 -2.59
C VAL A 33 -15.96 -16.14 -3.03
N ILE A 34 -15.15 -16.57 -2.06
CA ILE A 34 -13.96 -17.38 -2.30
C ILE A 34 -14.41 -18.81 -2.62
N LEU A 35 -14.14 -19.27 -3.85
CA LEU A 35 -14.42 -20.61 -4.34
C LEU A 35 -13.33 -21.61 -3.96
N ASP A 36 -12.07 -21.19 -3.95
CA ASP A 36 -10.93 -22.04 -3.58
C ASP A 36 -9.77 -21.23 -2.99
N THR A 37 -8.89 -21.92 -2.28
CA THR A 37 -7.65 -21.36 -1.72
C THR A 37 -6.50 -22.31 -1.97
N ALA A 38 -5.38 -21.82 -2.49
CA ALA A 38 -4.17 -22.60 -2.68
C ALA A 38 -2.94 -21.80 -2.27
N VAL A 39 -1.92 -22.48 -1.73
CA VAL A 39 -0.61 -21.89 -1.49
C VAL A 39 0.32 -22.36 -2.59
N ASN A 40 0.96 -21.42 -3.30
CA ASN A 40 1.92 -21.78 -4.33
C ASN A 40 3.20 -22.30 -3.66
N PRO A 41 3.65 -23.53 -3.96
CA PRO A 41 4.81 -24.11 -3.30
C PRO A 41 6.15 -23.47 -3.70
N ALA A 42 6.18 -22.65 -4.76
CA ALA A 42 7.39 -22.00 -5.25
C ALA A 42 7.70 -20.68 -4.52
N ASN A 43 6.69 -19.82 -4.34
CA ASN A 43 6.85 -18.50 -3.69
C ASN A 43 6.16 -18.42 -2.31
N ASN A 44 5.45 -19.46 -1.88
CA ASN A 44 4.76 -19.54 -0.58
C ASN A 44 3.63 -18.50 -0.41
N HIS A 45 3.17 -17.86 -1.49
CA HIS A 45 2.03 -16.94 -1.49
C HIS A 45 0.70 -17.69 -1.41
N THR A 46 -0.31 -17.07 -0.80
CA THR A 46 -1.67 -17.62 -0.74
C THR A 46 -2.53 -17.01 -1.84
N TYR A 47 -3.23 -17.86 -2.59
CA TYR A 47 -4.08 -17.43 -3.68
C TYR A 47 -5.53 -17.81 -3.40
N TYR A 48 -6.45 -16.89 -3.68
CA TYR A 48 -7.89 -17.11 -3.61
C TYR A 48 -8.50 -17.06 -5.01
N LEU A 49 -9.31 -18.07 -5.33
CA LEU A 49 -10.19 -18.01 -6.50
C LEU A 49 -11.52 -17.41 -6.08
N LEU A 50 -11.90 -16.28 -6.65
CA LEU A 50 -13.19 -15.62 -6.44
C LEU A 50 -14.28 -16.19 -7.35
N SER A 51 -15.55 -15.95 -7.03
CA SER A 51 -16.68 -16.17 -7.94
C SER A 51 -16.65 -15.21 -9.14
N GLU A 52 -17.48 -15.46 -10.15
CA GLU A 52 -17.49 -14.66 -11.38
C GLU A 52 -17.85 -13.20 -11.10
N SER A 53 -17.13 -12.27 -11.73
CA SER A 53 -17.37 -10.83 -11.61
C SER A 53 -16.65 -10.04 -12.69
N SER A 54 -16.95 -8.74 -12.77
CA SER A 54 -16.11 -7.78 -13.51
C SER A 54 -14.72 -7.68 -12.89
N TRP A 55 -13.73 -7.26 -13.69
CA TRP A 55 -12.37 -7.06 -13.19
C TRP A 55 -12.34 -6.06 -12.03
N THR A 56 -13.04 -4.91 -12.15
CA THR A 56 -13.08 -3.89 -11.09
C THR A 56 -13.63 -4.43 -9.78
N VAL A 57 -14.71 -5.21 -9.83
CA VAL A 57 -15.29 -5.82 -8.62
C VAL A 57 -14.34 -6.86 -8.02
N ALA A 58 -13.69 -7.67 -8.85
CA ALA A 58 -12.69 -8.63 -8.38
C ALA A 58 -11.48 -7.93 -7.72
N ALA A 59 -11.03 -6.81 -8.27
CA ALA A 59 -9.95 -5.99 -7.73
C ALA A 59 -10.32 -5.34 -6.39
N GLU A 60 -11.56 -4.85 -6.25
CA GLU A 60 -12.07 -4.31 -4.98
C GLU A 60 -12.13 -5.39 -3.89
N VAL A 61 -12.64 -6.58 -4.21
CA VAL A 61 -12.67 -7.71 -3.28
C VAL A 61 -11.27 -8.19 -2.94
N ALA A 62 -10.33 -8.18 -3.90
CA ALA A 62 -8.93 -8.50 -3.64
C ALA A 62 -8.33 -7.60 -2.57
N ARG A 63 -8.56 -6.28 -2.64
CA ARG A 63 -8.13 -5.33 -1.61
C ARG A 63 -8.77 -5.61 -0.26
N GLY A 64 -10.07 -5.94 -0.24
CA GLY A 64 -10.79 -6.35 0.96
C GLY A 64 -10.29 -7.67 1.58
N LEU A 65 -9.48 -8.44 0.86
CA LEU A 65 -8.83 -9.66 1.34
C LEU A 65 -7.35 -9.43 1.72
N ASP A 66 -6.94 -8.18 1.92
CA ASP A 66 -5.56 -7.77 2.20
C ASP A 66 -4.57 -8.24 1.11
N GLY A 67 -4.99 -8.16 -0.16
CA GLY A 67 -4.13 -8.50 -1.29
C GLY A 67 -4.55 -7.82 -2.59
N PHE A 68 -4.07 -8.36 -3.70
CA PHE A 68 -4.31 -7.82 -5.03
C PHE A 68 -4.72 -8.94 -5.98
N LEU A 69 -5.45 -8.62 -7.06
CA LEU A 69 -5.50 -9.54 -8.19
C LEU A 69 -4.07 -9.90 -8.62
N VAL A 70 -3.87 -11.19 -8.88
CA VAL A 70 -2.57 -11.85 -8.99
C VAL A 70 -1.61 -11.16 -9.95
N THR A 71 -0.37 -11.00 -9.52
CA THR A 71 0.76 -10.66 -10.38
C THR A 71 1.39 -11.94 -10.89
N ILE A 72 1.92 -11.93 -12.11
CA ILE A 72 2.52 -13.13 -12.70
C ILE A 72 3.92 -12.79 -13.15
N ASP A 73 4.91 -13.34 -12.44
CA ASP A 73 6.32 -12.98 -12.62
C ASP A 73 7.05 -13.92 -13.58
N ASP A 74 6.57 -15.16 -13.74
CA ASP A 74 7.18 -16.13 -14.62
C ASP A 74 6.22 -17.17 -15.22
N GLU A 75 6.76 -18.01 -16.12
CA GLU A 75 6.02 -19.09 -16.77
C GLU A 75 5.57 -20.19 -15.79
N THR A 76 6.35 -20.44 -14.74
CA THR A 76 6.06 -21.47 -13.74
C THR A 76 4.83 -21.08 -12.93
N GLU A 77 4.76 -19.83 -12.46
CA GLU A 77 3.62 -19.28 -11.77
C GLU A 77 2.38 -19.24 -12.66
N ASN A 78 2.50 -18.73 -13.89
CA ASN A 78 1.38 -18.72 -14.85
C ASN A 78 0.78 -20.12 -15.04
N GLN A 79 1.65 -21.11 -15.24
CA GLN A 79 1.24 -22.49 -15.45
C GLN A 79 0.61 -23.08 -14.18
N TRP A 80 1.15 -22.77 -13.01
CA TRP A 80 0.59 -23.21 -11.73
C TRP A 80 -0.80 -22.62 -11.48
N LEU A 81 -1.00 -21.31 -11.72
CA LEU A 81 -2.30 -20.65 -11.62
C LEU A 81 -3.33 -21.31 -12.55
N PHE A 82 -2.94 -21.55 -13.80
CA PHE A 82 -3.79 -22.22 -14.78
C PHE A 82 -4.18 -23.64 -14.34
N ASP A 83 -3.20 -24.47 -13.96
CA ASP A 83 -3.46 -25.86 -13.56
C ASP A 83 -4.27 -25.97 -12.27
N THR A 84 -4.10 -25.01 -11.36
CA THR A 84 -4.78 -24.99 -10.06
C THR A 84 -6.22 -24.51 -10.19
N PHE A 85 -6.45 -23.38 -10.88
CA PHE A 85 -7.74 -22.69 -10.83
C PHE A 85 -8.56 -22.78 -12.12
N ALA A 86 -7.94 -22.89 -13.30
CA ALA A 86 -8.68 -22.81 -14.57
C ALA A 86 -9.60 -24.01 -14.84
N SER A 87 -9.38 -25.14 -14.14
CA SER A 87 -10.23 -26.35 -14.18
C SER A 87 -10.65 -26.84 -12.79
N TYR A 88 -10.60 -25.96 -11.78
CA TYR A 88 -11.08 -26.27 -10.42
C TYR A 88 -12.49 -26.86 -10.48
N ASP A 89 -12.82 -27.78 -9.56
CA ASP A 89 -14.10 -28.52 -9.49
C ASP A 89 -14.61 -29.22 -10.77
N ASN A 90 -13.76 -29.39 -11.79
CA ASN A 90 -14.12 -29.82 -13.16
C ASN A 90 -14.95 -28.80 -13.96
N THR A 91 -14.97 -27.54 -13.54
CA THR A 91 -15.53 -26.43 -14.32
C THR A 91 -14.41 -25.60 -14.92
N SER A 92 -14.52 -25.32 -16.21
CA SER A 92 -13.57 -24.49 -16.93
C SER A 92 -13.83 -23.01 -16.63
N ARG A 93 -12.81 -22.29 -16.15
CA ARG A 93 -12.90 -20.89 -15.68
C ARG A 93 -11.79 -20.03 -16.27
N HIS A 94 -12.18 -18.96 -16.96
CA HIS A 94 -11.25 -17.89 -17.32
C HIS A 94 -10.87 -17.11 -16.06
N LEU A 95 -9.60 -16.73 -15.93
CA LEU A 95 -9.06 -16.19 -14.67
C LEU A 95 -8.61 -14.75 -14.87
N TRP A 96 -9.22 -13.78 -14.19
CA TRP A 96 -8.69 -12.42 -14.15
C TRP A 96 -7.33 -12.42 -13.47
N THR A 97 -6.40 -11.67 -14.05
CA THR A 97 -5.13 -11.33 -13.42
C THR A 97 -5.19 -9.88 -12.95
N GLY A 98 -4.17 -9.42 -12.21
CA GLY A 98 -4.05 -8.02 -11.83
C GLY A 98 -3.67 -7.09 -12.98
N LEU A 99 -3.37 -7.60 -14.18
CA LEU A 99 -2.87 -6.77 -15.27
C LEU A 99 -4.02 -6.04 -15.96
N TYR A 100 -3.90 -4.72 -16.08
CA TYR A 100 -4.88 -3.87 -16.74
C TYR A 100 -4.23 -2.66 -17.42
N ASP A 101 -4.92 -2.09 -18.41
CA ASP A 101 -4.63 -0.82 -19.08
C ASP A 101 -5.81 0.13 -18.80
N GLU A 102 -5.62 1.10 -17.90
CA GLU A 102 -6.69 2.01 -17.45
C GLU A 102 -7.11 2.99 -18.55
N ASP A 103 -6.14 3.48 -19.33
CA ASP A 103 -6.31 4.57 -20.29
C ASP A 103 -6.46 4.07 -21.74
N ASN A 104 -6.38 2.74 -21.95
CA ASN A 104 -6.35 2.09 -23.26
C ASN A 104 -5.29 2.69 -24.19
N ASP A 105 -4.15 3.08 -23.62
CA ASP A 105 -3.02 3.71 -24.33
C ASP A 105 -1.91 2.71 -24.70
N GLY A 106 -2.08 1.44 -24.30
CA GLY A 106 -1.15 0.33 -24.46
C GLY A 106 -0.19 0.14 -23.29
N ALA A 107 -0.31 0.91 -22.21
CA ALA A 107 0.55 0.83 -21.03
C ALA A 107 -0.07 0.01 -19.90
N TYR A 108 0.03 -1.32 -20.02
CA TYR A 108 -0.44 -2.25 -18.99
C TYR A 108 0.35 -2.14 -17.67
N ARG A 109 -0.37 -2.25 -16.54
CA ARG A 109 0.13 -2.19 -15.18
C ARG A 109 -0.52 -3.29 -14.33
N TRP A 110 0.22 -3.83 -13.36
CA TRP A 110 -0.37 -4.76 -12.41
C TRP A 110 -1.18 -4.02 -11.34
N HIS A 111 -2.17 -4.70 -10.78
CA HIS A 111 -3.09 -4.16 -9.78
C HIS A 111 -2.37 -3.79 -8.46
N ASN A 112 -1.28 -4.48 -8.15
CA ASN A 112 -0.35 -4.15 -7.06
C ASN A 112 0.73 -3.13 -7.47
N GLY A 113 0.65 -2.51 -8.65
CA GLY A 113 1.67 -1.57 -9.13
C GLY A 113 2.99 -2.23 -9.56
N ALA A 114 3.09 -3.56 -9.51
CA ALA A 114 4.25 -4.27 -9.99
C ALA A 114 4.50 -3.99 -11.48
N PRO A 115 5.76 -4.07 -11.91
CA PRO A 115 6.13 -3.81 -13.28
C PRO A 115 5.79 -4.99 -14.21
N PHE A 116 5.40 -4.64 -15.45
CA PHE A 116 4.87 -5.61 -16.40
C PHE A 116 5.96 -6.29 -17.26
N TYR A 117 6.62 -7.32 -16.70
CA TYR A 117 7.77 -7.98 -17.34
C TYR A 117 7.47 -9.30 -18.04
N TYR A 118 6.81 -10.23 -17.36
CA TYR A 118 6.42 -11.50 -17.95
C TYR A 118 5.21 -11.29 -18.86
N ARG A 119 5.23 -11.96 -20.02
CA ARG A 119 4.18 -11.84 -21.03
C ARG A 119 3.83 -13.20 -21.58
N ASN A 120 2.59 -13.61 -21.37
CA ASN A 120 2.06 -14.83 -21.96
C ASN A 120 0.88 -14.56 -22.90
N TRP A 121 0.96 -13.47 -23.68
CA TRP A 121 -0.08 -13.08 -24.62
C TRP A 121 -0.46 -14.21 -25.59
N GLY A 122 -1.76 -14.40 -25.78
CA GLY A 122 -2.31 -15.22 -26.83
C GLY A 122 -1.94 -14.68 -28.21
N ALA A 123 -2.11 -15.52 -29.23
CA ALA A 123 -1.83 -15.10 -30.59
C ALA A 123 -2.66 -13.87 -30.98
N ASP A 124 -1.97 -12.85 -31.51
CA ASP A 124 -2.53 -11.56 -31.92
C ASP A 124 -3.12 -10.71 -30.77
N GLN A 125 -2.69 -10.95 -29.52
CA GLN A 125 -3.04 -10.14 -28.33
C GLN A 125 -1.85 -9.29 -27.85
N PRO A 126 -2.07 -8.14 -27.17
CA PRO A 126 -3.38 -7.53 -26.92
C PRO A 126 -4.05 -6.98 -28.19
N SER A 127 -5.37 -6.94 -28.15
CA SER A 127 -6.25 -6.51 -29.23
C SER A 127 -6.46 -4.99 -29.19
N ALA A 128 -6.36 -4.30 -30.33
CA ALA A 128 -6.41 -2.84 -30.38
C ALA A 128 -7.85 -2.27 -30.30
N SER A 129 -8.69 -2.77 -29.40
CA SER A 129 -10.06 -2.30 -29.19
C SER A 129 -10.08 -1.26 -28.06
N ASP A 130 -10.79 -0.15 -28.29
CA ASP A 130 -10.83 1.01 -27.37
C ASP A 130 -11.51 0.72 -26.00
N ASP A 131 -12.04 -0.50 -25.80
CA ASP A 131 -12.73 -0.94 -24.58
C ASP A 131 -12.11 -2.22 -23.97
N GLU A 132 -10.99 -2.74 -24.51
CA GLU A 132 -10.32 -3.96 -24.03
C GLU A 132 -9.03 -3.60 -23.27
N GLY A 133 -9.10 -3.59 -21.94
CA GLY A 133 -7.99 -3.18 -21.07
C GLY A 133 -7.66 -4.17 -19.97
N TYR A 134 -8.50 -5.16 -19.68
CA TYR A 134 -8.36 -6.03 -18.51
C TYR A 134 -7.96 -7.45 -18.91
N VAL A 135 -6.93 -7.99 -18.26
CA VAL A 135 -6.29 -9.21 -18.75
C VAL A 135 -6.73 -10.44 -17.97
N HIS A 136 -7.00 -11.52 -18.71
CA HIS A 136 -7.31 -12.82 -18.14
C HIS A 136 -6.47 -13.94 -18.75
N ILE A 137 -6.31 -15.04 -18.02
CA ILE A 137 -5.82 -16.32 -18.53
C ILE A 137 -6.98 -17.05 -19.21
N ALA A 138 -6.81 -17.47 -20.45
CA ALA A 138 -7.80 -18.23 -21.19
C ALA A 138 -7.84 -19.70 -20.71
N SER A 139 -9.00 -20.19 -20.27
CA SER A 139 -9.18 -21.60 -19.89
C SER A 139 -9.46 -22.52 -21.06
N THR A 140 -10.10 -21.98 -22.11
CA THR A 140 -10.45 -22.72 -23.32
C THR A 140 -9.89 -22.05 -24.56
N ASN A 141 -9.86 -22.78 -25.67
CA ASN A 141 -9.49 -22.21 -26.97
C ASN A 141 -10.48 -21.12 -27.38
N MET A 142 -9.99 -19.89 -27.54
CA MET A 142 -10.76 -18.74 -28.02
C MET A 142 -10.20 -18.31 -29.38
N GLY A 143 -10.64 -18.99 -30.44
CA GLY A 143 -10.09 -18.77 -31.79
C GLY A 143 -8.64 -19.24 -31.91
N ASN A 144 -7.70 -18.29 -31.98
CA ASN A 144 -6.26 -18.56 -32.03
C ASN A 144 -5.58 -18.49 -30.64
N ILE A 145 -6.31 -18.05 -29.61
CA ILE A 145 -5.82 -17.94 -28.23
C ILE A 145 -5.88 -19.32 -27.59
N MET A 146 -4.72 -19.82 -27.15
CA MET A 146 -4.57 -21.15 -26.58
C MET A 146 -4.84 -21.13 -25.07
N PRO A 147 -5.35 -22.22 -24.48
CA PRO A 147 -5.47 -22.32 -23.03
C PRO A 147 -4.14 -22.04 -22.33
N GLY A 148 -4.18 -21.30 -21.22
CA GLY A 148 -3.01 -20.87 -20.45
C GLY A 148 -2.37 -19.58 -20.91
N THR A 149 -2.74 -19.05 -22.09
CA THR A 149 -2.28 -17.75 -22.61
C THR A 149 -3.26 -16.63 -22.27
N TRP A 150 -2.79 -15.39 -22.36
CA TRP A 150 -3.53 -14.21 -21.94
C TRP A 150 -4.32 -13.56 -23.08
N ASN A 151 -5.38 -12.87 -22.69
CA ASN A 151 -6.19 -12.06 -23.57
C ASN A 151 -6.72 -10.87 -22.78
N ASP A 152 -6.78 -9.71 -23.42
CA ASP A 152 -7.41 -8.50 -22.90
C ASP A 152 -8.91 -8.49 -23.25
N LEU A 153 -9.71 -7.98 -22.33
CA LEU A 153 -11.16 -7.93 -22.40
C LEU A 153 -11.69 -6.60 -21.86
N GLU A 154 -12.95 -6.32 -22.17
CA GLU A 154 -13.74 -5.33 -21.45
C GLU A 154 -13.90 -5.71 -19.97
N ASN A 155 -14.11 -4.71 -19.10
CA ASN A 155 -14.19 -4.90 -17.65
C ASN A 155 -15.20 -5.96 -17.21
N ASP A 156 -16.35 -6.03 -17.90
CA ASP A 156 -17.46 -6.92 -17.58
C ASP A 156 -17.96 -7.66 -18.84
N PRO A 157 -17.21 -8.69 -19.30
CA PRO A 157 -17.49 -9.37 -20.56
C PRO A 157 -18.78 -10.19 -20.47
N GLN A 158 -19.75 -9.90 -21.35
CA GLN A 158 -21.09 -10.51 -21.28
C GLN A 158 -21.18 -11.90 -21.94
N TYR A 159 -20.10 -12.39 -22.54
CA TYR A 159 -20.12 -13.58 -23.40
C TYR A 159 -19.73 -14.87 -22.69
N PHE A 160 -18.97 -14.77 -21.59
CA PHE A 160 -18.55 -15.87 -20.72
C PHE A 160 -18.10 -15.30 -19.37
N PRO A 161 -18.24 -16.07 -18.27
CA PRO A 161 -17.83 -15.62 -16.96
C PRO A 161 -16.31 -15.66 -16.81
N VAL A 162 -15.79 -14.71 -16.02
CA VAL A 162 -14.37 -14.61 -15.67
C VAL A 162 -14.26 -14.45 -14.15
N TYR A 163 -13.27 -15.11 -13.56
CA TYR A 163 -13.15 -15.31 -12.12
C TYR A 163 -11.87 -14.66 -11.62
N GLY A 164 -11.97 -13.82 -10.57
CA GLY A 164 -10.81 -13.20 -9.94
C GLY A 164 -9.86 -14.22 -9.34
N VAL A 165 -8.55 -14.09 -9.58
CA VAL A 165 -7.54 -14.76 -8.75
C VAL A 165 -6.83 -13.70 -7.93
N VAL A 166 -6.99 -13.77 -6.62
CA VAL A 166 -6.34 -12.88 -5.66
C VAL A 166 -5.08 -13.55 -5.16
N GLU A 167 -4.05 -12.76 -4.97
CA GLU A 167 -2.81 -13.10 -4.31
C GLU A 167 -2.74 -12.32 -3.00
N VAL A 168 -2.53 -13.05 -1.90
CA VAL A 168 -2.58 -12.55 -0.52
C VAL A 168 -1.38 -13.08 0.26
N GLY A 169 -0.77 -12.18 1.02
CA GLY A 169 0.38 -12.43 1.87
C GLY A 169 1.37 -11.27 1.83
N PRO A 170 2.48 -11.34 2.58
CA PRO A 170 3.63 -10.44 2.45
C PRO A 170 4.34 -10.69 1.10
N GLY A 171 3.64 -10.43 0.00
CA GLY A 171 3.99 -10.84 -1.36
C GLY A 171 3.30 -10.00 -2.43
N ALA A 172 2.83 -8.79 -2.08
CA ALA A 172 2.80 -7.72 -3.06
C ALA A 172 4.27 -7.31 -3.24
N ASP A 173 4.86 -7.58 -4.40
CA ASP A 173 6.26 -7.25 -4.71
C ASP A 173 6.54 -5.79 -4.32
N TYR A 174 7.28 -5.57 -3.22
CA TYR A 174 7.67 -4.23 -2.78
C TYR A 174 9.09 -3.99 -3.25
N SER A 175 9.39 -2.78 -3.68
CA SER A 175 10.76 -2.37 -3.94
C SER A 175 11.28 -1.53 -2.78
N LEU A 176 12.59 -1.30 -2.75
CA LEU A 176 13.19 -0.34 -1.84
C LEU A 176 13.61 0.92 -2.59
N ARG A 177 13.20 2.08 -2.08
CA ARG A 177 13.59 3.41 -2.56
C ARG A 177 14.74 3.95 -1.72
N PHE A 178 15.81 4.35 -2.39
CA PHE A 178 17.00 4.98 -1.83
C PHE A 178 17.02 6.41 -2.36
N ALA A 179 16.54 7.36 -1.55
CA ALA A 179 16.28 8.75 -1.96
C ALA A 179 17.34 9.72 -1.44
N ASP A 180 18.05 9.37 -0.37
CA ASP A 180 18.98 10.24 0.33
C ASP A 180 20.41 9.70 0.37
N GLU A 181 21.38 10.60 0.56
CA GLU A 181 22.77 10.20 0.80
C GLU A 181 22.87 9.41 2.11
N GLY A 182 23.42 8.20 2.05
CA GLY A 182 23.55 7.32 3.20
C GLY A 182 22.60 6.13 3.18
N ASP A 183 21.57 6.17 2.33
CA ASP A 183 20.61 5.09 2.21
C ASP A 183 21.29 3.82 1.70
N ARG A 184 21.14 2.72 2.45
CA ARG A 184 21.79 1.44 2.14
C ARG A 184 21.19 0.27 2.90
N ILE A 185 21.57 -0.92 2.49
CA ILE A 185 21.38 -2.15 3.27
C ILE A 185 22.75 -2.70 3.63
N GLU A 186 22.94 -3.03 4.90
CA GLU A 186 24.14 -3.73 5.39
C GLU A 186 23.79 -5.16 5.77
N ILE A 187 24.56 -6.11 5.26
CA ILE A 187 24.37 -7.54 5.47
C ILE A 187 25.67 -8.13 6.02
N GLU A 188 25.56 -8.77 7.18
CA GLU A 188 26.67 -9.45 7.85
C GLU A 188 27.32 -10.52 6.96
N HIS A 189 28.64 -10.66 7.07
CA HIS A 189 29.37 -11.65 6.30
C HIS A 189 28.91 -13.09 6.59
N ASN A 190 28.83 -13.91 5.53
CA ASN A 190 28.63 -15.34 5.65
C ASN A 190 29.55 -16.12 4.69
N GLU A 191 29.78 -17.41 4.98
CA GLU A 191 30.69 -18.25 4.19
C GLU A 191 30.23 -18.44 2.73
N ALA A 192 28.94 -18.24 2.42
CA ALA A 192 28.42 -18.36 1.05
C ALA A 192 28.86 -17.20 0.15
N LEU A 193 29.24 -16.05 0.74
CA LEU A 193 29.77 -14.90 0.02
C LEU A 193 31.28 -15.02 -0.32
N ASN A 194 31.94 -16.11 0.11
CA ASN A 194 33.33 -16.40 -0.26
C ASN A 194 33.43 -16.98 -1.67
N ILE A 195 33.11 -16.14 -2.66
CA ILE A 195 33.08 -16.48 -4.09
C ILE A 195 34.45 -16.22 -4.71
N SER A 196 34.99 -17.21 -5.43
CA SER A 196 36.28 -17.08 -6.16
C SER A 196 36.21 -17.51 -7.62
N ASP A 197 35.40 -18.53 -7.95
CA ASP A 197 35.52 -19.21 -9.25
C ASP A 197 34.65 -18.57 -10.35
N SER A 198 33.41 -18.23 -10.02
CA SER A 198 32.45 -17.59 -10.93
C SER A 198 31.43 -16.81 -10.12
N ILE A 199 30.93 -15.72 -10.69
CA ILE A 199 29.92 -14.87 -10.06
C ILE A 199 28.88 -14.42 -11.09
N SER A 200 27.62 -14.45 -10.68
CA SER A 200 26.49 -13.87 -11.39
C SER A 200 25.86 -12.83 -10.47
N LEU A 201 25.78 -11.58 -10.92
CA LEU A 201 25.09 -10.49 -10.23
C LEU A 201 23.92 -10.05 -11.11
N SER A 202 22.73 -9.93 -10.52
CA SER A 202 21.53 -9.47 -11.21
C SER A 202 20.73 -8.56 -10.28
N ALA A 203 20.11 -7.51 -10.81
CA ALA A 203 19.15 -6.69 -10.08
C ALA A 203 18.19 -6.01 -11.05
N TRP A 204 16.98 -5.72 -10.58
CA TRP A 204 16.13 -4.69 -11.16
C TRP A 204 16.49 -3.35 -10.52
N ILE A 205 16.69 -2.33 -11.35
CA ILE A 205 17.07 -0.99 -10.90
C ILE A 205 16.23 0.08 -11.60
N TYR A 206 15.88 1.12 -10.86
CA TYR A 206 15.25 2.35 -11.33
C TYR A 206 16.10 3.55 -10.89
N PRO A 207 17.14 3.94 -11.65
CA PRO A 207 18.02 5.03 -11.24
C PRO A 207 17.32 6.39 -11.38
N PHE A 208 17.42 7.27 -10.38
CA PHE A 208 16.86 8.63 -10.46
C PHE A 208 17.73 9.57 -11.31
N HIS A 209 19.03 9.31 -11.40
CA HIS A 209 19.95 10.06 -12.24
C HIS A 209 21.07 9.19 -12.80
N ASP A 210 21.74 9.67 -13.84
CA ASP A 210 22.88 9.00 -14.49
C ASP A 210 24.22 9.62 -14.10
N GLU A 211 24.26 10.53 -13.14
CA GLU A 211 25.50 11.19 -12.71
C GLU A 211 26.34 10.32 -11.77
N GLY A 212 27.65 10.55 -11.78
CA GLY A 212 28.58 10.01 -10.79
C GLY A 212 28.75 8.49 -10.81
N ILE A 213 29.12 7.95 -9.64
CA ILE A 213 29.26 6.52 -9.39
C ILE A 213 28.19 6.14 -8.37
N GLN A 214 27.42 5.09 -8.64
CA GLN A 214 26.28 4.66 -7.83
C GLN A 214 26.32 3.13 -7.67
N PHE A 215 26.65 2.64 -6.48
CA PHE A 215 26.80 1.21 -6.24
C PHE A 215 25.49 0.49 -5.98
N ILE A 216 25.17 -0.50 -6.80
CA ILE A 216 23.95 -1.31 -6.63
C ILE A 216 24.21 -2.36 -5.55
N THR A 217 25.34 -3.07 -5.64
CA THR A 217 25.80 -3.98 -4.60
C THR A 217 27.32 -4.08 -4.58
N MET A 218 27.89 -4.25 -3.39
CA MET A 218 29.34 -4.34 -3.19
C MET A 218 29.67 -5.23 -1.99
N LYS A 219 30.60 -6.16 -2.18
CA LYS A 219 31.12 -7.03 -1.14
C LYS A 219 32.41 -6.45 -0.56
N GLY A 220 32.39 -6.15 0.74
CA GLY A 220 33.51 -5.69 1.54
C GLY A 220 34.22 -4.47 0.97
N ASP A 221 35.48 -4.30 1.36
CA ASP A 221 36.32 -3.22 0.86
C ASP A 221 37.08 -3.65 -0.41
N TYR A 222 36.71 -3.08 -1.55
CA TYR A 222 37.25 -3.41 -2.89
C TYR A 222 37.15 -4.90 -3.27
N GLY A 223 36.07 -5.57 -2.86
CA GLY A 223 35.72 -6.91 -3.35
C GLY A 223 35.10 -6.89 -4.74
N TRP A 224 34.15 -7.79 -4.93
CA TRP A 224 33.30 -7.84 -6.12
C TRP A 224 32.00 -7.06 -5.91
N GLY A 225 31.38 -6.62 -7.00
CA GLY A 225 30.16 -5.84 -6.95
C GLY A 225 29.77 -5.30 -8.33
N MET A 226 28.60 -4.68 -8.42
CA MET A 226 28.15 -3.99 -9.64
C MET A 226 27.60 -2.61 -9.30
N TYR A 227 27.80 -1.68 -10.22
CA TYR A 227 27.50 -0.27 -10.01
C TYR A 227 27.29 0.45 -11.34
N LEU A 228 26.70 1.64 -11.29
CA LEU A 228 26.62 2.55 -12.42
C LEU A 228 27.77 3.56 -12.37
N ASN A 229 28.40 3.81 -13.50
CA ASN A 229 29.40 4.86 -13.69
C ASN A 229 28.95 5.75 -14.85
N ALA A 230 28.49 6.97 -14.52
CA ALA A 230 27.86 7.86 -15.47
C ALA A 230 26.75 7.16 -16.29
N GLY A 231 25.85 6.45 -15.58
CA GLY A 231 24.75 5.66 -16.16
C GLY A 231 25.15 4.33 -16.82
N THR A 232 26.45 4.01 -16.93
CA THR A 232 26.91 2.77 -17.56
C THR A 232 27.18 1.70 -16.52
N LEU A 233 26.63 0.49 -16.71
CA LEU A 233 26.87 -0.65 -15.82
C LEU A 233 28.36 -1.02 -15.78
N ALA A 234 28.89 -1.27 -14.59
CA ALA A 234 30.29 -1.58 -14.32
C ALA A 234 30.42 -2.72 -13.32
N TYR A 235 31.53 -3.45 -13.41
CA TYR A 235 31.84 -4.56 -12.51
C TYR A 235 33.10 -4.28 -11.69
N SER A 236 33.01 -4.44 -10.37
CA SER A 236 34.17 -4.32 -9.48
C SER A 236 35.04 -5.56 -9.56
N SER A 237 36.18 -5.42 -10.26
CA SER A 237 37.12 -6.51 -10.48
C SER A 237 38.44 -6.35 -9.73
N GLU A 238 38.74 -5.15 -9.21
CA GLU A 238 39.99 -4.89 -8.49
C GLU A 238 39.93 -3.61 -7.64
N TYR A 239 41.07 -3.22 -7.07
CA TYR A 239 41.14 -2.02 -6.22
C TYR A 239 40.86 -0.72 -6.99
N SER A 240 41.27 -0.62 -8.27
CA SER A 240 41.15 0.63 -9.00
C SER A 240 39.87 0.68 -9.82
N LEU A 241 38.93 1.55 -9.43
CA LEU A 241 37.72 1.87 -10.20
C LEU A 241 38.00 2.19 -11.69
N SER A 242 39.17 2.78 -11.98
CA SER A 242 39.58 3.10 -13.35
C SER A 242 39.91 1.90 -14.24
N GLN A 243 40.13 0.72 -13.63
CA GLN A 243 40.43 -0.53 -14.31
C GLN A 243 39.20 -1.43 -14.48
N HIS A 244 38.08 -1.07 -13.84
CA HIS A 244 36.86 -1.84 -13.87
C HIS A 244 36.29 -1.90 -15.29
N PRO A 245 35.91 -3.10 -15.78
CA PRO A 245 35.22 -3.21 -17.03
C PRO A 245 33.83 -2.54 -16.92
N THR A 246 33.40 -1.95 -18.03
CA THR A 246 32.12 -1.24 -18.17
C THR A 246 31.37 -1.78 -19.38
N ALA A 247 30.05 -1.74 -19.32
CA ALA A 247 29.18 -2.01 -20.45
C ALA A 247 29.36 -0.96 -21.55
N ASN A 248 28.83 -1.24 -22.74
CA ASN A 248 28.83 -0.35 -23.90
C ASN A 248 27.57 0.53 -23.98
N THR A 249 26.60 0.29 -23.10
CA THR A 249 25.28 0.94 -23.10
C THR A 249 24.98 1.54 -21.74
N THR A 250 24.29 2.66 -21.75
CA THR A 250 23.78 3.33 -20.55
C THR A 250 22.43 2.75 -20.15
N VAL A 251 22.21 2.63 -18.85
CA VAL A 251 20.90 2.33 -18.25
C VAL A 251 20.05 3.61 -18.30
N PRO A 252 18.80 3.57 -18.77
CA PRO A 252 17.91 4.72 -18.71
C PRO A 252 17.59 5.10 -17.26
N VAL A 253 17.49 6.40 -17.00
CA VAL A 253 16.98 6.94 -15.72
C VAL A 253 15.46 6.93 -15.72
N GLU A 254 14.88 6.92 -14.53
CA GLU A 254 13.42 6.95 -14.32
C GLU A 254 12.70 5.84 -15.11
N THR A 255 13.33 4.68 -15.23
CA THR A 255 12.78 3.52 -15.92
C THR A 255 13.40 2.25 -15.36
N TRP A 256 12.56 1.29 -14.99
CA TRP A 256 13.04 0.00 -14.53
C TRP A 256 13.85 -0.71 -15.62
N SER A 257 15.03 -1.17 -15.23
CA SER A 257 15.94 -1.92 -16.08
C SER A 257 16.51 -3.10 -15.31
N HIS A 258 16.54 -4.25 -15.96
CA HIS A 258 17.21 -5.43 -15.45
C HIS A 258 18.69 -5.39 -15.86
N VAL A 259 19.59 -5.41 -14.89
CA VAL A 259 21.03 -5.38 -15.11
C VAL A 259 21.68 -6.66 -14.64
N GLU A 260 22.59 -7.19 -15.45
CA GLU A 260 23.27 -8.45 -15.14
C GLU A 260 24.77 -8.37 -15.43
N VAL A 261 25.56 -9.01 -14.57
CA VAL A 261 27.00 -9.18 -14.71
C VAL A 261 27.35 -10.64 -14.41
N GLU A 262 27.81 -11.37 -15.43
CA GLU A 262 28.28 -12.75 -15.28
C GLU A 262 29.80 -12.80 -15.54
N VAL A 263 30.56 -13.39 -14.61
CA VAL A 263 32.02 -13.48 -14.69
C VAL A 263 32.48 -14.88 -14.29
N ILE A 264 33.40 -15.44 -15.08
CA ILE A 264 34.12 -16.67 -14.75
C ILE A 264 35.61 -16.32 -14.64
N GLU A 265 36.21 -16.61 -13.48
CA GLU A 265 37.56 -16.15 -13.15
C GLU A 265 38.59 -16.65 -14.18
N GLY A 266 39.35 -15.72 -14.75
CA GLY A 266 40.40 -16.02 -15.73
C GLY A 266 39.91 -16.48 -17.11
N VAL A 267 38.60 -16.52 -17.35
CA VAL A 267 38.00 -16.83 -18.67
C VAL A 267 37.42 -15.58 -19.31
N GLY A 268 36.69 -14.76 -18.55
CA GLY A 268 35.97 -13.60 -19.06
C GLY A 268 34.55 -13.53 -18.51
N GLY A 269 33.75 -12.63 -19.06
CA GLY A 269 32.38 -12.40 -18.64
C GLY A 269 31.58 -11.57 -19.63
N GLU A 270 30.34 -11.27 -19.27
CA GLU A 270 29.39 -10.51 -20.08
C GLU A 270 28.54 -9.61 -19.19
N PHE A 271 28.22 -8.42 -19.70
CA PHE A 271 27.16 -7.57 -19.17
C PHE A 271 25.89 -7.80 -19.98
N ARG A 272 24.73 -7.86 -19.32
CA ARG A 272 23.43 -7.79 -19.99
C ARG A 272 22.58 -6.67 -19.42
N LEU A 273 21.75 -6.10 -20.28
CA LEU A 273 20.75 -5.09 -19.95
C LEU A 273 19.44 -5.53 -20.56
N ASN A 274 18.42 -5.77 -19.73
CA ASN A 274 17.11 -6.29 -20.13
C ASN A 274 17.24 -7.59 -20.95
N GLY A 275 18.09 -8.52 -20.48
CA GLY A 275 18.41 -9.79 -21.17
C GLY A 275 19.21 -9.66 -22.46
N MET A 276 19.59 -8.45 -22.88
CA MET A 276 20.36 -8.20 -24.11
C MET A 276 21.84 -7.99 -23.80
N PRO A 277 22.79 -8.59 -24.56
CA PRO A 277 24.22 -8.35 -24.38
C PRO A 277 24.60 -6.87 -24.48
N ALA A 278 25.22 -6.36 -23.41
CA ALA A 278 25.58 -4.97 -23.22
C ALA A 278 27.10 -4.74 -23.20
N GLY A 279 27.93 -5.78 -23.10
CA GLY A 279 29.39 -5.64 -23.12
C GLY A 279 30.10 -6.94 -22.77
N ILE A 280 31.39 -7.03 -23.04
CA ILE A 280 32.20 -8.23 -22.75
C ILE A 280 33.29 -7.87 -21.76
N ILE A 281 33.52 -8.74 -20.78
CA ILE A 281 34.61 -8.67 -19.81
C ILE A 281 35.72 -9.61 -20.28
N SER A 282 36.94 -9.08 -20.44
CA SER A 282 38.10 -9.89 -20.84
C SER A 282 38.58 -10.80 -19.70
N ALA A 283 39.31 -11.87 -20.03
CA ALA A 283 39.89 -12.78 -19.05
C ALA A 283 40.79 -12.07 -18.03
N GLU A 284 41.49 -11.01 -18.44
CA GLU A 284 42.37 -10.22 -17.56
C GLU A 284 41.59 -9.31 -16.58
N GLN A 285 40.33 -8.99 -16.92
CA GLN A 285 39.42 -8.15 -16.12
C GLN A 285 38.42 -8.99 -15.31
N ALA A 286 38.32 -10.29 -15.58
CA ALA A 286 37.44 -11.24 -14.89
C ALA A 286 38.08 -11.76 -13.59
N LYS A 287 38.41 -10.85 -12.66
CA LYS A 287 38.89 -11.20 -11.32
C LYS A 287 37.74 -11.07 -10.33
N ILE A 288 37.72 -11.93 -9.31
CA ILE A 288 36.72 -11.92 -8.24
C ILE A 288 37.46 -11.72 -6.90
N PRO A 289 37.68 -10.48 -6.46
CA PRO A 289 38.39 -10.22 -5.19
C PRO A 289 37.49 -10.55 -4.00
N ILE A 290 38.07 -11.08 -2.92
CA ILE A 290 37.33 -11.49 -1.72
C ILE A 290 36.82 -10.31 -0.85
N GLY A 291 37.31 -9.09 -1.11
CA GLY A 291 36.88 -7.88 -0.41
C GLY A 291 37.53 -7.65 0.95
N ASP A 292 38.76 -8.15 1.15
CA ASP A 292 39.56 -8.00 2.38
C ASP A 292 40.64 -6.91 2.25
N PHE A 293 40.52 -6.00 1.30
CA PHE A 293 41.55 -5.01 0.96
C PHE A 293 41.56 -3.84 1.96
N GLY A 294 41.55 -4.17 3.25
CA GLY A 294 41.50 -3.30 4.42
C GLY A 294 41.92 -1.86 4.17
N SER A 295 40.92 -1.00 4.00
CA SER A 295 41.05 0.44 4.08
C SER A 295 41.80 0.79 5.36
N ASN A 296 42.43 1.96 5.39
CA ASN A 296 43.06 2.43 6.62
C ASN A 296 42.05 2.46 7.78
N ASP A 297 40.76 2.60 7.50
CA ASP A 297 39.70 2.69 8.50
C ASP A 297 39.41 1.30 9.09
N CYS A 298 39.19 0.28 8.27
CA CYS A 298 39.03 -1.13 8.66
C CYS A 298 40.24 -1.66 9.45
N PHE A 299 41.44 -1.33 8.96
CA PHE A 299 42.68 -1.71 9.64
C PHE A 299 42.85 -1.02 11.01
N THR A 300 42.26 0.17 11.21
CA THR A 300 42.33 0.89 12.49
C THR A 300 41.24 0.52 13.48
N SER A 301 40.06 0.10 13.02
CA SER A 301 38.98 -0.41 13.88
C SER A 301 39.21 -1.87 14.30
N GLY A 302 39.90 -2.66 13.45
CA GLY A 302 40.16 -4.07 13.68
C GLY A 302 39.03 -4.99 13.20
N ASP A 303 38.16 -4.46 12.33
CA ASP A 303 37.05 -5.19 11.72
C ASP A 303 37.49 -5.82 10.39
N ASP A 304 36.84 -6.92 10.00
CA ASP A 304 37.18 -7.68 8.81
C ASP A 304 36.66 -7.01 7.51
N CYS A 305 35.71 -6.06 7.63
CA CYS A 305 35.16 -5.23 6.54
C CYS A 305 34.73 -6.06 5.32
N ASP A 306 34.10 -7.19 5.59
CA ASP A 306 33.71 -8.20 4.64
C ASP A 306 32.18 -8.34 4.54
N GLU A 307 31.44 -7.36 5.02
CA GLU A 307 29.99 -7.26 4.89
C GLU A 307 29.58 -7.07 3.42
N LEU A 308 28.37 -7.49 3.10
CA LEU A 308 27.75 -7.19 1.81
C LEU A 308 26.90 -5.93 1.96
N PHE A 309 27.01 -5.04 0.98
CA PHE A 309 26.25 -3.81 0.93
C PHE A 309 25.37 -3.79 -0.31
N ILE A 310 24.17 -3.25 -0.16
CA ILE A 310 23.26 -2.88 -1.25
C ILE A 310 23.09 -1.36 -1.19
N ALA A 311 23.08 -0.72 -2.36
CA ALA A 311 23.01 0.74 -2.52
C ALA A 311 24.21 1.54 -1.97
N SER A 312 25.36 0.91 -1.70
CA SER A 312 26.59 1.59 -1.22
C SER A 312 27.88 0.93 -1.71
N MET A 313 28.97 1.71 -1.77
CA MET A 313 30.32 1.24 -2.15
C MET A 313 30.97 0.30 -1.13
N GLY A 314 30.29 0.04 -0.01
CA GLY A 314 30.74 -0.86 1.03
C GLY A 314 31.72 -0.24 2.03
N ALA A 315 32.36 -1.09 2.83
CA ALA A 315 33.10 -0.70 4.04
C ALA A 315 34.33 0.21 3.81
N GLY A 316 34.71 0.47 2.56
CA GLY A 316 35.84 1.33 2.20
C GLY A 316 35.56 2.83 2.25
N CYS A 317 34.29 3.24 2.15
CA CYS A 317 33.90 4.65 2.07
C CYS A 317 32.39 4.83 2.24
N ASP A 318 31.99 5.81 3.06
CA ASP A 318 30.61 6.33 3.14
C ASP A 318 30.29 7.22 1.91
N CYS A 319 30.35 6.65 0.70
CA CYS A 319 30.18 7.40 -0.55
C CYS A 319 29.66 6.54 -1.71
N ASN A 320 29.28 7.21 -2.80
CA ASN A 320 28.81 6.59 -4.06
C ASN A 320 27.56 5.71 -3.86
N TYR A 321 26.61 6.21 -3.06
CA TYR A 321 25.31 5.58 -2.83
C TYR A 321 24.50 5.48 -4.12
N PHE A 322 23.66 4.45 -4.22
CA PHE A 322 22.68 4.36 -5.29
C PHE A 322 21.47 5.23 -4.95
N MET A 323 21.04 6.07 -5.91
CA MET A 323 19.83 6.88 -5.78
C MET A 323 18.79 6.41 -6.78
N GLY A 324 17.71 5.83 -6.30
CA GLY A 324 16.73 5.15 -7.14
C GLY A 324 15.94 4.10 -6.39
N MET A 325 15.30 3.20 -7.13
CA MET A 325 14.65 2.02 -6.55
C MET A 325 15.40 0.75 -6.96
N LEU A 326 15.46 -0.21 -6.06
CA LEU A 326 16.05 -1.53 -6.29
C LEU A 326 15.03 -2.62 -6.00
N ASP A 327 15.14 -3.70 -6.76
CA ASP A 327 14.37 -4.91 -6.55
C ASP A 327 15.13 -6.15 -7.04
N ASN A 328 14.75 -7.32 -6.51
CA ASN A 328 15.15 -8.64 -6.97
C ASN A 328 16.66 -8.74 -7.25
N ILE A 329 17.45 -8.43 -6.21
CA ILE A 329 18.91 -8.53 -6.25
C ILE A 329 19.32 -9.97 -6.02
N SER A 330 20.05 -10.52 -6.98
CA SER A 330 20.50 -11.91 -6.98
C SER A 330 22.00 -12.02 -7.11
N ILE A 331 22.61 -12.84 -6.26
CA ILE A 331 24.03 -13.21 -6.32
C ILE A 331 24.11 -14.73 -6.47
N GLY A 332 24.79 -15.18 -7.51
CA GLY A 332 24.96 -16.60 -7.81
C GLY A 332 26.40 -16.98 -8.13
N THR A 333 26.69 -18.29 -8.08
CA THR A 333 28.00 -18.87 -8.39
C THR A 333 27.86 -20.25 -9.04
N GLY A 334 28.96 -20.97 -9.25
CA GLY A 334 28.97 -22.35 -9.76
C GLY A 334 28.87 -22.50 -11.28
N MET A 335 29.05 -21.41 -12.03
CA MET A 335 29.02 -21.43 -13.49
C MET A 335 30.35 -21.94 -14.07
N SER A 336 30.28 -22.90 -14.99
CA SER A 336 31.45 -23.34 -15.79
C SER A 336 31.46 -22.71 -17.19
N ASN A 337 30.30 -22.28 -17.68
CA ASN A 337 30.09 -21.51 -18.90
C ASN A 337 29.05 -20.41 -18.61
N LEU A 338 29.08 -19.32 -19.38
CA LEU A 338 28.12 -18.20 -19.27
C LEU A 338 26.68 -18.57 -19.70
N SER A 339 26.44 -19.82 -20.11
CA SER A 339 25.10 -20.34 -20.41
C SER A 339 24.59 -21.29 -19.33
N ASP A 340 25.37 -21.51 -18.27
CA ASP A 340 24.98 -22.36 -17.16
C ASP A 340 24.12 -21.54 -16.20
N GLU A 341 23.03 -22.12 -15.70
CA GLU A 341 22.22 -21.51 -14.65
C GLU A 341 23.05 -21.38 -13.36
N PRO A 342 23.19 -20.19 -12.77
CA PRO A 342 23.95 -20.00 -11.55
C PRO A 342 23.22 -20.63 -10.36
N THR A 343 23.98 -21.14 -9.39
CA THR A 343 23.45 -21.49 -8.07
C THR A 343 23.37 -20.22 -7.25
N LEU A 344 22.16 -19.77 -6.91
CA LEU A 344 21.95 -18.60 -6.06
C LEU A 344 22.52 -18.86 -4.65
N VAL A 345 23.29 -17.90 -4.17
CA VAL A 345 23.84 -17.86 -2.80
C VAL A 345 23.24 -16.72 -1.99
N SER A 346 22.63 -15.73 -2.64
CA SER A 346 21.90 -14.64 -2.00
C SER A 346 20.82 -14.11 -2.94
N HIS A 347 19.62 -13.86 -2.43
CA HIS A 347 18.48 -13.36 -3.18
C HIS A 347 17.61 -12.44 -2.32
N TRP A 348 17.38 -11.20 -2.78
CA TRP A 348 16.65 -10.16 -2.07
C TRP A 348 15.53 -9.63 -2.96
N ASN A 349 14.29 -10.01 -2.64
CA ASN A 349 13.06 -9.65 -3.35
C ASN A 349 12.17 -8.69 -2.55
N PHE A 350 12.59 -8.27 -1.35
CA PHE A 350 11.91 -7.21 -0.59
C PHE A 350 10.42 -7.47 -0.35
N HIS A 351 10.01 -8.73 -0.27
CA HIS A 351 8.61 -9.11 -0.05
C HIS A 351 8.08 -8.69 1.34
N GLU A 352 8.95 -8.25 2.27
CA GLU A 352 8.55 -7.85 3.61
C GLU A 352 7.66 -6.59 3.65
N GLY A 353 7.99 -5.56 2.88
CA GLY A 353 7.19 -4.33 2.78
C GLY A 353 7.16 -3.45 4.03
N GLU A 354 7.83 -3.84 5.12
CA GLU A 354 7.83 -3.08 6.37
C GLU A 354 9.07 -3.29 7.24
N GLY A 355 9.30 -2.36 8.17
CA GLY A 355 10.35 -2.45 9.18
C GLY A 355 11.75 -2.06 8.68
N MET A 356 12.76 -2.34 9.50
CA MET A 356 14.17 -1.99 9.24
C MET A 356 15.02 -3.20 8.83
N LEU A 357 14.40 -4.35 8.57
CA LEU A 357 15.09 -5.59 8.24
C LEU A 357 14.50 -6.16 6.95
N THR A 358 15.35 -6.74 6.11
CA THR A 358 14.97 -7.57 4.97
C THR A 358 15.72 -8.89 5.04
N ASN A 359 15.21 -9.93 4.40
CA ASN A 359 15.74 -11.29 4.46
C ASN A 359 16.18 -11.78 3.09
N ASP A 360 17.19 -12.65 3.14
CA ASP A 360 17.72 -13.34 1.99
C ASP A 360 17.00 -14.68 1.81
N ASP A 361 16.28 -14.83 0.70
CA ASP A 361 15.51 -16.04 0.38
C ASP A 361 16.40 -17.25 0.04
N ALA A 362 17.66 -17.02 -0.34
CA ALA A 362 18.59 -18.09 -0.66
C ALA A 362 19.40 -18.56 0.57
N SER A 363 19.78 -17.64 1.46
CA SER A 363 20.70 -17.94 2.58
C SER A 363 20.12 -17.80 3.99
N ASN A 364 18.88 -17.30 4.12
CA ASN A 364 18.28 -16.86 5.39
C ASN A 364 19.13 -15.82 6.16
N ALA A 365 20.03 -15.11 5.47
CA ALA A 365 20.68 -13.94 6.04
C ALA A 365 19.67 -12.81 6.24
N THR A 366 19.99 -11.86 7.10
CA THR A 366 19.17 -10.67 7.35
C THR A 366 20.01 -9.45 7.05
N GLY A 367 19.45 -8.51 6.27
CA GLY A 367 20.01 -7.20 6.00
C GLY A 367 19.33 -6.13 6.85
N THR A 368 20.11 -5.15 7.32
CA THR A 368 19.60 -3.98 8.05
C THR A 368 19.49 -2.80 7.09
N LEU A 369 18.30 -2.21 6.99
CA LEU A 369 18.04 -1.02 6.20
C LEU A 369 18.45 0.23 6.98
N PHE A 370 19.11 1.14 6.29
CA PHE A 370 19.42 2.48 6.78
C PHE A 370 18.84 3.47 5.78
N GLY A 371 17.81 4.23 6.18
CA GLY A 371 17.23 5.33 5.40
C GLY A 371 16.33 4.94 4.22
N ALA A 372 16.48 3.73 3.66
CA ALA A 372 15.66 3.27 2.54
C ALA A 372 14.18 3.08 2.92
N ASP A 373 13.28 3.47 2.01
CA ASP A 373 11.83 3.36 2.16
C ASP A 373 11.27 2.13 1.44
N TRP A 374 10.31 1.45 2.05
CA TRP A 374 9.48 0.46 1.36
C TRP A 374 8.54 1.19 0.40
N VAL A 375 8.59 0.81 -0.88
CA VAL A 375 7.75 1.39 -1.92
C VAL A 375 7.08 0.30 -2.73
N MET A 376 5.91 0.60 -3.26
CA MET A 376 5.37 -0.13 -4.39
C MET A 376 6.34 0.05 -5.58
N PRO A 377 6.39 -0.88 -6.55
CA PRO A 377 7.34 -0.77 -7.65
C PRO A 377 7.12 0.45 -8.56
N ASP A 378 5.98 1.13 -8.48
CA ASP A 378 5.74 2.43 -9.12
C ASP A 378 6.36 3.64 -8.37
N GLY A 379 6.98 3.38 -7.22
CA GLY A 379 7.63 4.38 -6.34
C GLY A 379 6.72 4.99 -5.28
N THR A 380 5.45 4.60 -5.22
CA THR A 380 4.54 5.01 -4.14
C THR A 380 5.02 4.41 -2.82
N ILE A 381 5.23 5.21 -1.78
CA ILE A 381 5.59 4.67 -0.46
C ILE A 381 4.53 3.66 0.00
N VAL A 382 4.99 2.48 0.44
CA VAL A 382 4.19 1.54 1.23
C VAL A 382 4.01 2.23 2.57
N ALA A 383 2.91 2.97 2.67
CA ALA A 383 2.67 3.83 3.81
C ALA A 383 2.73 2.99 5.09
N GLN A 384 3.83 3.09 5.84
CA GLN A 384 3.94 2.48 7.15
C GLN A 384 2.81 3.05 7.99
N VAL A 385 1.87 2.18 8.35
CA VAL A 385 0.69 2.57 9.08
C VAL A 385 1.13 2.94 10.49
N ILE A 386 1.19 4.24 10.79
CA ILE A 386 1.51 4.70 12.13
C ILE A 386 0.24 4.68 12.96
N GLN A 387 0.22 3.85 14.00
CA GLN A 387 -0.86 3.84 14.98
C GLN A 387 -0.84 5.13 15.78
N ILE A 388 -2.01 5.76 15.85
CA ILE A 388 -2.32 6.92 16.66
C ILE A 388 -2.93 6.43 17.97
N ASN A 389 -2.37 6.88 19.09
CA ASN A 389 -2.99 6.70 20.40
C ASN A 389 -3.66 8.00 20.85
N ASN A 390 -4.70 7.88 21.67
CA ASN A 390 -5.44 9.03 22.18
C ASN A 390 -4.52 9.99 22.95
N ASP A 391 -4.60 11.28 22.63
CA ASP A 391 -3.82 12.38 23.21
C ASP A 391 -2.29 12.26 23.01
N GLU A 392 -1.80 11.39 22.13
CA GLU A 392 -0.37 11.25 21.83
C GLU A 392 0.04 12.12 20.63
N GLU A 393 1.20 12.78 20.75
CA GLU A 393 1.78 13.58 19.65
C GLU A 393 2.72 12.71 18.82
N ILE A 394 2.53 12.72 17.50
CA ILE A 394 3.44 12.10 16.54
C ILE A 394 4.32 13.20 15.95
N GLU A 395 5.60 13.20 16.31
CA GLU A 395 6.58 14.21 15.90
C GLU A 395 7.47 13.72 14.75
N GLY A 396 8.08 14.65 14.02
CA GLY A 396 9.13 14.34 13.03
C GLY A 396 8.61 13.89 11.67
N ILE A 397 7.32 14.10 11.37
CA ILE A 397 6.71 13.69 10.11
C ILE A 397 7.34 14.47 8.96
N SER A 398 7.95 13.76 8.02
CA SER A 398 8.63 14.31 6.84
C SER A 398 8.36 13.43 5.63
N ALA A 399 8.19 14.02 4.46
CA ALA A 399 7.83 13.33 3.21
C ALA A 399 8.03 14.25 2.00
N ASN A 400 8.20 13.65 0.82
CA ASN A 400 8.30 14.37 -0.45
C ASN A 400 6.92 14.65 -1.05
N ALA A 401 6.88 15.56 -2.01
CA ALA A 401 5.67 15.82 -2.79
C ALA A 401 5.14 14.55 -3.47
N GLY A 402 3.86 14.23 -3.25
CA GLY A 402 3.17 13.07 -3.79
C GLY A 402 3.28 11.80 -2.93
N ASP A 403 4.07 11.80 -1.86
CA ASP A 403 4.15 10.67 -0.94
C ASP A 403 2.81 10.47 -0.19
N ASN A 404 2.44 9.21 0.05
CA ASN A 404 1.26 8.84 0.83
C ASN A 404 1.69 8.44 2.24
N LEU A 405 1.31 9.22 3.25
CA LEU A 405 1.55 8.90 4.66
C LEU A 405 0.25 8.44 5.33
N LEU A 406 0.24 7.21 5.83
CA LEU A 406 -0.98 6.59 6.36
C LEU A 406 -0.88 6.39 7.87
N PHE A 407 -1.93 6.80 8.56
CA PHE A 407 -2.07 6.69 10.01
C PHE A 407 -3.41 6.07 10.34
N PHE A 408 -3.55 5.49 11.52
CA PHE A 408 -4.86 5.03 11.99
C PHE A 408 -5.04 5.17 13.50
N ALA A 409 -6.26 5.48 13.93
CA ALA A 409 -6.71 5.46 15.31
C ALA A 409 -7.83 4.41 15.45
N ASP A 410 -7.84 3.65 16.54
CA ASP A 410 -8.95 2.74 16.85
C ASP A 410 -9.86 3.41 17.89
N LEU A 411 -11.04 3.87 17.45
CA LEU A 411 -11.95 4.64 18.28
C LEU A 411 -12.82 3.73 19.15
N ASP A 412 -12.93 4.11 20.42
CA ASP A 412 -13.77 3.41 21.38
C ASP A 412 -15.27 3.55 21.03
N GLU A 413 -16.08 2.58 21.44
CA GLU A 413 -17.53 2.72 21.44
C GLU A 413 -17.95 3.98 22.18
N MET A 414 -18.97 4.67 21.66
CA MET A 414 -19.52 5.89 22.25
C MET A 414 -18.55 7.08 22.28
N THR A 415 -17.54 7.09 21.42
CA THR A 415 -16.74 8.30 21.15
C THR A 415 -17.67 9.44 20.71
N LYS A 416 -17.66 10.56 21.45
CA LYS A 416 -18.50 11.73 21.19
C LYS A 416 -17.82 12.78 20.32
N GLU A 417 -16.50 12.89 20.42
CA GLU A 417 -15.71 13.90 19.71
C GLU A 417 -14.35 13.30 19.34
N LEU A 418 -13.90 13.56 18.11
CA LEU A 418 -12.55 13.24 17.61
C LEU A 418 -11.98 14.52 17.01
N PHE A 419 -10.79 14.91 17.47
CA PHE A 419 -10.06 16.09 17.03
C PHE A 419 -8.79 15.68 16.28
N PHE A 420 -8.59 16.24 15.11
CA PHE A 420 -7.38 16.10 14.32
C PHE A 420 -6.65 17.43 14.24
N ASN A 421 -5.34 17.43 14.51
CA ASN A 421 -4.47 18.59 14.38
C ASN A 421 -3.18 18.20 13.65
N LEU A 422 -2.78 18.97 12.66
CA LEU A 422 -1.49 18.87 11.99
C LEU A 422 -0.85 20.25 11.89
N PHE A 423 0.42 20.36 12.31
CA PHE A 423 1.16 21.61 12.27
C PHE A 423 2.67 21.39 12.12
N PRO A 424 3.39 22.29 11.44
CA PRO A 424 4.85 22.24 11.39
C PRO A 424 5.46 22.69 12.73
N THR A 425 6.55 22.06 13.15
CA THR A 425 7.30 22.45 14.36
C THR A 425 7.96 23.84 14.23
N GLN A 426 8.23 24.28 13.00
CA GLN A 426 8.75 25.61 12.69
C GLN A 426 7.89 26.28 11.62
N PHE A 427 7.65 27.59 11.78
CA PHE A 427 6.98 28.39 10.76
C PHE A 427 7.77 28.37 9.45
N LYS A 428 7.13 27.95 8.36
CA LYS A 428 7.67 28.06 7.00
C LYS A 428 7.10 29.31 6.32
N ASP A 429 7.96 30.04 5.60
CA ASP A 429 7.59 31.24 4.84
C ASP A 429 7.02 30.90 3.44
N GLU A 430 7.02 29.61 3.07
CA GLU A 430 6.57 29.08 1.79
C GLU A 430 5.16 28.50 1.90
N GLU A 431 4.39 28.58 0.81
CA GLU A 431 3.06 27.99 0.72
C GLU A 431 3.21 26.48 0.61
N ILE A 432 2.81 25.77 1.67
CA ILE A 432 2.78 24.31 1.74
C ILE A 432 1.32 23.87 1.68
N THR A 433 1.04 22.91 0.80
CA THR A 433 -0.26 22.27 0.67
C THR A 433 -0.12 20.79 0.97
N ILE A 434 -1.00 20.26 1.83
CA ILE A 434 -1.10 18.84 2.13
C ILE A 434 -2.57 18.46 2.01
N ASN A 435 -2.87 17.51 1.12
CA ASN A 435 -4.21 16.93 1.03
C ASN A 435 -4.35 15.85 2.10
N ILE A 436 -5.42 15.87 2.88
CA ILE A 436 -5.63 14.94 3.99
C ILE A 436 -7.00 14.29 3.81
N TYR A 437 -7.06 12.97 3.86
CA TYR A 437 -8.27 12.17 3.69
C TYR A 437 -8.50 11.30 4.92
N PHE A 438 -9.76 11.15 5.31
CA PHE A 438 -10.20 10.35 6.47
C PHE A 438 -11.09 9.20 6.00
N GLY A 439 -10.95 8.01 6.58
CA GLY A 439 -11.75 6.84 6.23
C GLY A 439 -12.03 5.93 7.42
N HIS A 440 -13.29 5.59 7.66
CA HIS A 440 -13.71 4.62 8.67
C HIS A 440 -13.76 3.21 8.06
N ASN A 441 -13.12 2.25 8.74
CA ASN A 441 -13.00 0.84 8.33
C ASN A 441 -12.41 0.60 6.92
N ARG A 442 -11.84 1.62 6.29
CA ARG A 442 -11.14 1.52 5.00
C ARG A 442 -10.08 2.60 4.86
N ILE A 443 -9.02 2.29 4.13
CA ILE A 443 -7.98 3.26 3.78
C ILE A 443 -8.59 4.30 2.81
N PRO A 444 -8.55 5.60 3.13
CA PRO A 444 -9.14 6.64 2.29
C PRO A 444 -8.24 6.98 1.11
N SER A 445 -8.84 7.60 0.09
CA SER A 445 -8.17 8.11 -1.12
C SER A 445 -8.79 9.45 -1.54
N SER A 446 -8.27 10.05 -2.60
CA SER A 446 -8.79 11.32 -3.12
C SER A 446 -10.19 11.23 -3.72
N TRP A 447 -10.66 10.03 -4.10
CA TRP A 447 -11.98 9.79 -4.67
C TRP A 447 -12.93 8.98 -3.77
N ASP A 448 -12.41 8.33 -2.72
CA ASP A 448 -13.20 7.61 -1.73
C ASP A 448 -12.68 7.90 -0.32
N ASN A 449 -13.43 8.72 0.43
CA ASN A 449 -13.14 9.11 1.80
C ASN A 449 -14.44 9.51 2.53
N ASP A 450 -14.41 9.47 3.86
CA ASP A 450 -15.49 9.94 4.73
C ASP A 450 -15.32 11.42 5.11
N GLY A 451 -14.14 11.98 4.84
CA GLY A 451 -13.85 13.40 4.97
C GLY A 451 -12.52 13.75 4.30
N SER A 452 -12.37 15.01 3.90
CA SER A 452 -11.12 15.51 3.34
C SER A 452 -10.88 16.97 3.70
N ILE A 453 -9.64 17.32 4.00
CA ILE A 453 -9.20 18.70 4.22
C ILE A 453 -7.92 18.99 3.44
N GLU A 454 -7.74 20.25 3.09
CA GLU A 454 -6.51 20.75 2.49
C GLU A 454 -5.80 21.64 3.52
N ALA A 455 -4.62 21.21 3.96
CA ALA A 455 -3.80 21.96 4.91
C ALA A 455 -3.10 23.12 4.20
N LEU A 456 -3.70 24.31 4.25
CA LEU A 456 -3.09 25.52 3.69
C LEU A 456 -2.02 26.06 4.65
N TRP A 457 -0.85 26.41 4.11
CA TRP A 457 0.33 26.80 4.90
C TRP A 457 0.83 25.71 5.85
N GLY A 458 0.49 24.44 5.57
CA GLY A 458 0.87 23.31 6.42
C GLY A 458 0.07 23.19 7.73
N TYR A 459 -1.01 23.93 7.92
CA TYR A 459 -1.85 23.77 9.11
C TYR A 459 -3.18 23.14 8.75
N ALA A 460 -3.55 22.09 9.47
CA ALA A 460 -4.85 21.43 9.33
C ALA A 460 -5.47 21.17 10.70
N PHE A 461 -6.79 21.38 10.77
CA PHE A 461 -7.63 21.08 11.92
C PHE A 461 -8.95 20.50 11.39
N GLU A 462 -9.42 19.40 11.99
CA GLU A 462 -10.72 18.81 11.69
C GLU A 462 -11.34 18.22 12.96
N GLU A 463 -12.67 18.22 13.02
CA GLU A 463 -13.46 17.75 14.16
C GLU A 463 -14.62 16.86 13.70
N PHE A 464 -14.69 15.65 14.24
CA PHE A 464 -15.82 14.74 14.04
C PHE A 464 -16.64 14.63 15.32
N THR A 465 -17.96 14.78 15.19
CA THR A 465 -18.91 14.63 16.30
C THR A 465 -19.67 13.33 16.17
N TRP A 466 -19.71 12.55 17.25
CA TRP A 466 -20.22 11.18 17.30
C TRP A 466 -19.70 10.28 16.16
N PRO A 467 -18.37 10.16 15.98
CA PRO A 467 -17.80 9.26 14.98
C PRO A 467 -18.16 7.80 15.29
N ASP A 468 -18.29 6.98 14.24
CA ASP A 468 -18.49 5.54 14.39
C ASP A 468 -17.26 4.90 15.04
N ALA A 469 -17.48 3.93 15.95
CA ALA A 469 -16.40 3.23 16.64
C ALA A 469 -15.62 2.29 15.71
N GLY A 470 -14.39 1.95 16.09
CA GLY A 470 -13.48 1.12 15.31
C GLY A 470 -12.40 1.93 14.56
N PRO A 471 -11.72 1.34 13.58
CA PRO A 471 -10.55 1.94 12.94
C PRO A 471 -10.92 3.13 12.04
N TRP A 472 -10.27 4.26 12.32
CA TRP A 472 -10.25 5.48 11.53
C TRP A 472 -8.87 5.70 10.94
N TRP A 473 -8.82 5.76 9.62
CA TRP A 473 -7.62 5.96 8.82
C TRP A 473 -7.47 7.43 8.45
N VAL A 474 -6.23 7.92 8.44
CA VAL A 474 -5.86 9.25 7.98
C VAL A 474 -4.75 9.13 6.96
N LEU A 475 -4.99 9.59 5.73
CA LEU A 475 -4.01 9.64 4.65
C LEU A 475 -3.58 11.09 4.41
N LEU A 476 -2.30 11.39 4.53
CA LEU A 476 -1.70 12.68 4.19
C LEU A 476 -0.95 12.54 2.86
N VAL A 477 -1.22 13.46 1.93
CA VAL A 477 -0.59 13.53 0.60
C VAL A 477 -0.04 14.95 0.40
N PRO A 478 1.24 15.20 0.68
CA PRO A 478 1.86 16.51 0.48
C PRO A 478 1.91 16.86 -1.02
N GLU A 479 1.54 18.08 -1.41
CA GLU A 479 1.78 18.57 -2.78
C GLU A 479 3.19 19.14 -2.96
N THR A 480 3.88 19.37 -1.85
CA THR A 480 5.25 19.89 -1.75
C THR A 480 5.96 19.15 -0.63
N ASP A 481 7.29 19.04 -0.70
CA ASP A 481 8.08 18.40 0.34
C ASP A 481 7.82 19.00 1.74
N ILE A 482 7.57 18.14 2.72
CA ILE A 482 7.34 18.48 4.12
C ILE A 482 8.46 17.93 5.00
N GLN A 483 8.80 18.68 6.03
CA GLN A 483 9.80 18.29 7.01
C GLN A 483 9.39 18.76 8.40
N ASP A 484 9.60 17.90 9.40
CA ASP A 484 9.39 18.16 10.82
C ASP A 484 7.97 18.64 11.19
N TYR A 485 6.96 17.86 10.78
CA TYR A 485 5.57 18.06 11.19
C TYR A 485 5.22 17.30 12.47
N THR A 486 4.27 17.85 13.22
CA THR A 486 3.65 17.21 14.37
C THR A 486 2.16 17.02 14.11
N MET A 487 1.68 15.81 14.37
CA MET A 487 0.27 15.46 14.31
C MET A 487 -0.23 15.05 15.68
N VAL A 488 -1.41 15.53 16.06
CA VAL A 488 -2.08 15.17 17.32
C VAL A 488 -3.52 14.82 17.00
N VAL A 489 -3.92 13.64 17.43
CA VAL A 489 -5.31 13.19 17.32
C VAL A 489 -5.79 12.76 18.69
N SER A 490 -6.90 13.34 19.12
CA SER A 490 -7.49 13.07 20.43
C SER A 490 -8.97 12.79 20.28
N TRP A 491 -9.52 11.95 21.15
CA TRP A 491 -10.95 11.67 21.17
C TRP A 491 -11.48 11.54 22.59
N ASP A 492 -12.72 11.99 22.77
CA ASP A 492 -13.44 11.92 24.03
C ASP A 492 -14.56 10.88 23.94
N VAL A 493 -14.56 9.94 24.87
CA VAL A 493 -15.64 8.94 25.02
C VAL A 493 -16.73 9.51 25.90
N ALA A 494 -17.99 9.38 25.47
CA ALA A 494 -19.13 9.81 26.26
C ALA A 494 -19.26 8.98 27.54
N ASP A 495 -19.67 9.63 28.64
CA ASP A 495 -19.97 8.91 29.87
C ASP A 495 -21.13 7.92 29.65
N PRO A 496 -20.99 6.65 30.10
CA PRO A 496 -22.09 5.70 30.06
C PRO A 496 -23.23 6.17 30.98
N PRO A 497 -24.49 5.85 30.65
CA PRO A 497 -25.61 6.19 31.53
C PRO A 497 -25.42 5.55 32.92
N PRO A 498 -26.02 6.13 33.98
CA PRO A 498 -26.02 5.50 35.29
C PRO A 498 -26.62 4.10 35.23
N SER A 499 -26.35 3.29 36.25
CA SER A 499 -26.92 1.94 36.33
C SER A 499 -28.45 1.97 36.40
N GLU A 500 -29.13 0.93 35.88
CA GLU A 500 -30.60 0.90 35.84
C GLU A 500 -31.25 1.07 37.23
N ASP A 501 -30.59 0.65 38.31
CA ASP A 501 -31.07 0.82 39.68
C ASP A 501 -30.98 2.26 40.22
N GLU A 502 -30.17 3.10 39.57
CA GLU A 502 -30.06 4.54 39.83
C GLU A 502 -31.05 5.37 38.99
N MET A 503 -31.69 4.76 38.00
CA MET A 503 -32.62 5.42 37.09
C MET A 503 -34.09 5.05 37.38
N THR A 504 -35.01 5.94 36.99
CA THR A 504 -36.45 5.65 37.06
C THR A 504 -37.01 5.27 35.69
N GLU A 505 -37.55 4.06 35.57
CA GLU A 505 -38.20 3.57 34.35
C GLU A 505 -39.48 4.37 34.04
N LEU A 506 -39.57 4.89 32.81
CA LEU A 506 -40.75 5.54 32.26
C LEU A 506 -41.58 4.53 31.47
N ASN A 507 -42.79 4.29 31.94
CA ASN A 507 -43.74 3.42 31.25
C ASN A 507 -44.69 4.25 30.39
N ASN A 508 -45.04 3.74 29.19
CA ASN A 508 -45.87 4.45 28.23
C ASN A 508 -47.20 4.93 28.85
N GLY A 509 -47.40 6.25 28.90
CA GLY A 509 -48.60 6.90 29.41
C GLY A 509 -48.77 6.87 30.94
N ILE A 510 -47.81 6.32 31.68
CA ILE A 510 -47.84 6.25 33.14
C ILE A 510 -46.99 7.40 33.72
N PRO A 511 -47.59 8.40 34.38
CA PRO A 511 -46.84 9.51 34.95
C PRO A 511 -46.09 9.07 36.22
N VAL A 512 -44.81 9.40 36.29
CA VAL A 512 -44.02 9.32 37.52
C VAL A 512 -44.33 10.56 38.37
N THR A 513 -44.67 10.36 39.64
CA THR A 513 -45.08 11.45 40.55
C THR A 513 -44.15 11.59 41.75
N GLY A 514 -44.23 12.72 42.45
CA GLY A 514 -43.49 12.94 43.70
C GLY A 514 -41.99 13.21 43.54
N GLN A 515 -41.55 13.55 42.34
CA GLN A 515 -40.16 13.88 42.03
C GLN A 515 -39.78 15.24 42.63
N THR A 516 -38.62 15.34 43.26
CA THR A 516 -38.14 16.57 43.87
C THR A 516 -36.61 16.65 43.82
N ILE A 517 -36.10 17.82 43.50
CA ILE A 517 -34.69 18.20 43.65
C ILE A 517 -34.69 19.35 44.66
N ASP A 518 -34.33 19.08 45.92
CA ASP A 518 -34.38 20.06 47.03
C ASP A 518 -32.97 20.51 47.46
N VAL A 519 -32.07 20.58 46.48
CA VAL A 519 -30.69 21.01 46.69
C VAL A 519 -30.42 22.33 45.97
N GLY A 520 -29.55 23.14 46.55
CA GLY A 520 -29.16 24.42 45.95
C GLY A 520 -28.24 24.24 44.74
N ARG A 521 -28.07 25.28 43.93
CA ARG A 521 -27.17 25.28 42.75
C ARG A 521 -25.69 24.96 43.07
N GLN A 522 -25.30 24.95 44.33
CA GLN A 522 -23.93 24.62 44.77
C GLN A 522 -23.76 23.19 45.25
N ALA A 523 -24.81 22.37 45.21
CA ALA A 523 -24.67 20.93 45.40
C ALA A 523 -23.97 20.29 44.20
N GLU A 524 -23.41 19.10 44.41
CA GLU A 524 -22.78 18.29 43.36
C GLU A 524 -23.78 18.00 42.23
N PHE A 525 -23.27 17.75 41.04
CA PHE A 525 -24.10 17.56 39.84
C PHE A 525 -25.09 16.40 40.00
N GLU A 526 -24.63 15.27 40.53
CA GLU A 526 -25.42 14.07 40.77
C GLU A 526 -26.63 14.31 41.69
N ASP A 527 -26.50 15.20 42.67
CA ASP A 527 -27.60 15.56 43.59
C ASP A 527 -28.65 16.47 42.93
N ARG A 528 -28.32 17.06 41.79
CA ARG A 528 -29.14 18.06 41.07
C ARG A 528 -29.84 17.49 39.85
N VAL A 529 -29.65 16.22 39.53
CA VAL A 529 -30.17 15.55 38.33
C VAL A 529 -31.02 14.36 38.73
N LEU A 530 -32.08 14.10 37.96
CA LEU A 530 -32.88 12.88 38.07
C LEU A 530 -32.79 12.14 36.74
N TYR A 531 -32.40 10.88 36.80
CA TYR A 531 -32.24 10.04 35.62
C TYR A 531 -33.48 9.20 35.37
N TYR A 532 -33.89 9.16 34.11
CA TYR A 532 -35.05 8.39 33.64
C TYR A 532 -34.65 7.62 32.39
N TYR A 533 -35.18 6.41 32.23
CA TYR A 533 -35.00 5.62 31.00
C TYR A 533 -36.34 5.10 30.47
N VAL A 534 -36.37 4.77 29.19
CA VAL A 534 -37.47 4.03 28.56
C VAL A 534 -36.84 2.91 27.74
N ASP A 535 -37.30 1.68 27.94
CA ASP A 535 -36.89 0.57 27.08
C ASP A 535 -37.80 0.53 25.85
N VAL A 536 -37.19 0.53 24.66
CA VAL A 536 -37.88 0.58 23.37
C VAL A 536 -37.72 -0.77 22.68
N GLU A 537 -38.55 -1.73 23.07
CA GLU A 537 -38.50 -3.10 22.54
C GLU A 537 -39.08 -3.25 21.12
N GLU A 538 -39.86 -2.28 20.65
CA GLU A 538 -40.54 -2.29 19.35
C GLU A 538 -40.37 -0.96 18.61
N ASN A 539 -40.45 -0.97 17.27
CA ASN A 539 -40.39 0.24 16.46
C ASN A 539 -41.50 1.24 16.83
N LEU A 540 -41.11 2.41 17.32
CA LEU A 540 -42.02 3.50 17.67
C LEU A 540 -42.20 4.49 16.52
N SER A 541 -43.43 4.98 16.32
CA SER A 541 -43.69 6.10 15.40
C SER A 541 -43.34 7.47 16.01
N SER A 542 -43.29 7.55 17.34
CA SER A 542 -42.97 8.78 18.09
C SER A 542 -42.71 8.47 19.56
N LEU A 543 -41.67 9.07 20.13
CA LEU A 543 -41.45 9.16 21.58
C LEU A 543 -41.70 10.60 22.03
N THR A 544 -42.44 10.81 23.12
CA THR A 544 -42.69 12.15 23.65
C THR A 544 -42.63 12.12 25.17
N VAL A 545 -41.69 12.88 25.72
CA VAL A 545 -41.59 13.12 27.16
C VAL A 545 -42.24 14.46 27.47
N SER A 546 -43.10 14.50 28.49
CA SER A 546 -43.80 15.72 28.89
C SER A 546 -43.82 15.82 30.40
N THR A 547 -43.47 16.99 30.92
CA THR A 547 -43.55 17.31 32.33
C THR A 547 -44.80 18.15 32.59
N TYR A 548 -45.45 17.89 33.73
CA TYR A 548 -46.70 18.56 34.10
C TYR A 548 -46.63 19.02 35.55
N SER A 549 -47.10 20.24 35.81
CA SER A 549 -47.14 20.84 37.16
C SER A 549 -45.74 21.09 37.77
N GLY A 550 -45.70 21.59 39.02
CA GLY A 550 -44.45 21.86 39.75
C GLY A 550 -44.15 23.35 39.95
N THR A 551 -43.11 23.64 40.74
CA THR A 551 -42.58 24.99 40.95
C THR A 551 -41.09 24.99 40.64
N GLY A 552 -40.69 25.61 39.53
CA GLY A 552 -39.28 25.67 39.11
C GLY A 552 -39.13 25.70 37.59
N ASN A 553 -37.93 26.05 37.13
CA ASN A 553 -37.51 25.82 35.76
C ASN A 553 -36.69 24.52 35.76
N ILE A 554 -36.96 23.64 34.82
CA ILE A 554 -36.22 22.39 34.63
C ILE A 554 -35.75 22.33 33.19
N ASP A 555 -34.55 21.81 32.99
CA ASP A 555 -34.02 21.46 31.68
C ASP A 555 -34.22 19.95 31.50
N ILE A 556 -34.63 19.54 30.30
CA ILE A 556 -34.86 18.13 29.98
C ILE A 556 -33.84 17.78 28.90
N GLY A 557 -32.89 16.92 29.25
CA GLY A 557 -32.01 16.25 28.30
C GLY A 557 -32.61 14.92 27.87
N LEU A 558 -32.52 14.60 26.59
CA LEU A 558 -32.86 13.30 26.04
C LEU A 558 -31.64 12.82 25.27
N SER A 559 -31.14 11.64 25.62
CA SER A 559 -30.07 10.97 24.90
C SER A 559 -30.42 9.50 24.72
N TRP A 560 -29.79 8.85 23.76
CA TRP A 560 -29.86 7.41 23.54
C TRP A 560 -28.44 6.84 23.69
N GLY A 561 -28.28 5.85 24.57
CA GLY A 561 -27.00 5.17 24.78
C GLY A 561 -26.02 5.90 25.70
N THR A 562 -26.21 7.19 25.99
CA THR A 562 -25.32 8.01 26.86
C THR A 562 -26.07 8.79 27.92
N VAL A 563 -25.34 9.36 28.87
CA VAL A 563 -25.87 10.37 29.78
C VAL A 563 -26.26 11.60 28.97
N PRO A 564 -27.53 12.08 29.02
CA PRO A 564 -27.86 13.37 28.47
C PRO A 564 -27.09 14.46 29.23
N ASP A 565 -26.35 15.32 28.53
CA ASP A 565 -25.79 16.54 29.11
C ASP A 565 -26.63 17.77 28.71
N PRO A 566 -27.71 18.09 29.47
CA PRO A 566 -28.49 19.30 29.22
C PRO A 566 -27.79 20.58 29.71
N PHE A 567 -26.57 20.49 30.24
CA PHE A 567 -25.83 21.59 30.85
C PHE A 567 -24.51 21.93 30.14
N ASP A 568 -24.10 21.19 29.11
CA ASP A 568 -22.94 21.55 28.31
C ASP A 568 -23.25 22.80 27.47
N PHE A 569 -23.02 23.94 28.11
CA PHE A 569 -23.12 25.28 27.56
C PHE A 569 -21.93 25.56 26.63
N TRP A 570 -21.84 24.85 25.52
CA TRP A 570 -21.08 25.27 24.33
C TRP A 570 -21.85 24.99 23.03
N PHE A 571 -23.07 25.53 22.96
CA PHE A 571 -23.64 26.11 21.73
C PHE A 571 -24.37 27.42 22.04
#